data_AF-A0A498RAY8-F1
#
_entry.id   AF-A0A498RAY8-F1
#
_cell.length_a   1.000
_cell.length_b   1.000
_cell.length_c   1.000
_cell.angle_alpha   90.00
_cell.angle_beta   90.00
_cell.angle_gamma   90.00
#
_symmetry.space_group_name_H-M   'P 1'
#
loop_
_entity.id
_entity.type
_entity.pdbx_description
1 polymer ?
#
loop_
_entity_poly.entity_id
_entity_poly.type
_entity_poly.pdbx_seq_one_letter_code
_entity_poly.pdbx_strand_id
1 'polypeptide(L)' 'MISKVDKILAVHNIIQDQKRIPIIRLQGKWLYKLGFSLDDKVSVVGEEGNISIKLINTRLDNIAEK' A
#
# COMPACT_ATOMS: atom_id res chain seq x y z
N MET A 1 7.20 -14.70 -11.60
CA MET A 1 7.22 -13.61 -12.60
C MET A 1 6.98 -12.31 -11.84
N ILE A 2 7.92 -11.36 -11.83
CA ILE A 2 7.76 -10.10 -11.08
C ILE A 2 6.88 -9.17 -11.94
N SER A 3 5.66 -8.90 -11.48
CA SER A 3 4.77 -7.96 -12.16
C SER A 3 5.21 -6.53 -11.87
N LYS A 4 5.60 -5.78 -12.91
CA LYS A 4 5.83 -4.33 -12.80
C LYS A 4 4.54 -3.58 -13.16
N VAL A 5 4.10 -2.69 -12.29
CA VAL A 5 2.97 -1.77 -12.54
C VAL A 5 3.46 -0.35 -12.30
N ASP A 6 3.19 0.54 -13.25
CA ASP A 6 3.43 1.97 -13.13
C ASP A 6 2.09 2.72 -13.13
N LYS A 7 1.81 3.47 -12.06
CA LYS A 7 0.56 4.20 -11.86
C LYS A 7 0.87 5.59 -11.30
N ILE A 8 0.47 6.59 -12.07
CA ILE A 8 0.48 7.99 -11.62
C ILE A 8 -0.82 8.25 -10.87
N LEU A 9 -0.72 8.73 -9.63
CA LEU A 9 -1.84 9.11 -8.79
C LEU A 9 -1.76 10.59 -8.45
N ALA A 10 -2.91 11.24 -8.38
CA ALA A 10 -2.98 12.62 -7.91
C ALA A 10 -2.94 12.67 -6.38
N VAL A 11 -2.24 13.67 -5.85
CA VAL A 11 -2.33 14.03 -4.43
C VAL A 11 -3.58 14.90 -4.26
N HIS A 12 -4.52 14.42 -3.46
CA HIS A 12 -5.71 15.18 -3.10
C HIS A 12 -5.55 15.74 -1.68
N ASN A 13 -6.60 16.39 -1.17
CA ASN A 13 -6.67 16.76 0.24
C ASN A 13 -7.94 16.19 0.88
N ILE A 14 -7.84 15.94 2.18
CA ILE A 14 -8.98 15.83 3.08
C ILE A 14 -8.98 17.04 4.02
N ILE A 15 -10.15 17.39 4.54
CA ILE A 15 -10.28 18.39 5.60
C ILE A 15 -10.38 17.63 6.92
N GLN A 16 -9.43 17.86 7.81
CA GLN A 16 -9.42 17.33 9.17
C GLN A 16 -9.01 18.46 10.12
N ASP A 17 -9.77 18.66 11.19
CA ASP A 17 -9.55 19.74 12.17
C ASP A 17 -9.38 21.12 11.51
N GLN A 18 -10.22 21.42 10.51
CA GLN A 18 -10.19 22.65 9.70
C GLN A 18 -8.90 22.87 8.89
N LYS A 19 -8.02 21.86 8.80
CA LYS A 19 -6.79 21.88 8.02
C LYS A 19 -6.90 20.96 6.80
N ARG A 20 -6.24 21.34 5.70
CA ARG A 20 -6.08 20.50 4.52
C ARG A 20 -4.90 19.55 4.74
N ILE A 21 -5.16 18.25 4.69
CA ILE A 21 -4.14 17.21 4.84
C ILE A 21 -3.98 16.48 3.50
N PRO A 22 -2.76 16.29 2.99
CA PRO A 22 -2.55 15.56 1.74
C PRO A 22 -2.96 14.09 1.88
N ILE A 23 -3.63 13.57 0.84
CA ILE A 23 -4.01 12.17 0.75
C ILE A 23 -3.65 11.61 -0.63
N ILE A 24 -3.10 10.40 -0.64
CA ILE A 24 -2.90 9.60 -1.84
C ILE A 24 -3.76 8.34 -1.69
N ARG A 25 -4.61 8.05 -2.68
CA ARG A 25 -5.47 6.86 -2.67
C ARG A 25 -4.88 5.76 -3.55
N LEU A 26 -4.33 4.72 -2.92
CA LEU A 26 -3.86 3.52 -3.60
C LEU A 26 -5.01 2.52 -3.73
N GLN A 27 -5.68 2.52 -4.88
CA GLN A 27 -6.83 1.67 -5.14
C GLN A 27 -6.82 1.08 -6.55
N GLY A 28 -7.42 -0.09 -6.71
CA GLY A 28 -7.75 -0.70 -8.00
C GLY A 28 -7.22 -2.11 -8.17
N LYS A 29 -7.75 -2.81 -9.19
CA LYS A 29 -7.45 -4.22 -9.50
C LYS A 29 -5.97 -4.49 -9.80
N TRP A 30 -5.18 -3.45 -10.05
CA TRP A 30 -3.74 -3.57 -10.32
C TRP A 30 -2.94 -3.95 -9.08
N LEU A 31 -3.47 -3.70 -7.88
CA LEU A 31 -2.85 -4.12 -6.61
C LEU A 31 -2.72 -5.65 -6.52
N TYR A 32 -3.74 -6.39 -7.00
CA TYR A 32 -3.66 -7.87 -7.07
C TYR A 32 -2.49 -8.36 -7.93
N LYS A 33 -2.14 -7.63 -9.00
CA LYS A 33 -1.00 -7.98 -9.86
C LYS A 33 0.34 -7.84 -9.13
N LEU A 34 0.39 -6.97 -8.13
CA LEU A 34 1.55 -6.74 -7.26
C LEU A 34 1.54 -7.65 -6.02
N GLY A 35 0.55 -8.54 -5.88
CA GLY A 35 0.46 -9.51 -4.78
C GLY A 35 -0.34 -9.05 -3.56
N PHE A 36 -0.89 -7.83 -3.56
CA PHE A 36 -1.77 -7.39 -2.48
C PHE A 36 -3.15 -8.05 -2.58
N SER A 37 -3.72 -8.39 -1.44
CA SER A 37 -5.06 -8.95 -1.26
C SER A 37 -5.83 -8.17 -0.20
N LEU A 38 -7.13 -8.46 -0.09
CA LEU A 38 -7.93 -7.97 1.04
C LEU A 38 -7.34 -8.51 2.36
N ASP A 39 -7.42 -7.69 3.40
CA ASP A 39 -6.94 -7.97 4.75
C ASP A 39 -5.42 -8.11 4.91
N ASP A 40 -4.64 -7.90 3.84
CA ASP A 40 -3.19 -7.85 3.94
C ASP A 40 -2.74 -6.64 4.78
N LYS A 41 -1.72 -6.87 5.61
CA LYS A 41 -1.05 -5.81 6.34
C LYS A 41 0.14 -5.30 5.54
N VAL A 42 0.30 -3.98 5.53
CA VAL A 42 1.38 -3.30 4.80
C VAL A 42 2.22 -2.46 5.75
N SER A 43 3.51 -2.41 5.49
CA SER A 43 4.44 -1.47 6.11
C SER A 43 4.57 -0.27 5.18
N VAL A 44 4.50 0.93 5.76
CA VAL A 44 4.68 2.20 5.06
C VAL A 44 5.84 2.92 5.72
N VAL A 45 6.88 3.19 4.94
CA VAL A 45 8.07 3.94 5.38
C VAL A 45 8.21 5.17 4.49
N GLY A 46 8.39 6.33 5.12
CA GLY A 46 8.58 7.61 4.44
C GLY A 46 10.00 8.14 4.64
N GLU A 47 10.60 8.61 3.56
CA GLU A 47 11.85 9.36 3.52
C GLU A 47 11.64 10.61 2.64
N GLU A 48 12.61 11.53 2.58
CA GLU A 48 12.46 12.79 1.84
C GLU A 48 12.02 12.55 0.38
N GLY A 49 10.79 12.98 0.06
CA GLY A 49 10.17 12.82 -1.25
C GLY A 49 9.76 11.39 -1.64
N ASN A 50 9.95 10.39 -0.77
CA ASN A 50 9.78 8.98 -1.09
C ASN A 50 8.90 8.25 -0.08
N ILE A 51 7.95 7.46 -0.59
CA ILE A 51 7.13 6.55 0.23
C ILE A 51 7.32 5.13 -0.31
N SER A 52 7.80 4.24 0.55
CA SER A 52 7.91 2.81 0.27
C SER A 52 6.79 2.05 0.97
N ILE A 53 6.06 1.23 0.22
CA ILE A 53 4.98 0.38 0.73
C ILE A 53 5.32 -1.07 0.42
N LYS A 54 5.33 -1.91 1.46
CA LYS A 54 5.68 -3.33 1.36
C LYS A 54 4.66 -4.17 2.11
N LEU A 55 4.36 -5.36 1.60
CA LEU A 55 3.63 -6.37 2.36
C LEU A 55 4.44 -6.76 3.60
N ILE A 56 3.78 -6.84 4.76
CA ILE A 56 4.36 -7.45 5.96
C ILE A 56 4.02 -8.94 5.90
N ASN A 57 5.02 -9.77 6.19
CA ASN A 57 5.09 -11.20 5.89
C ASN A 57 3.74 -11.95 5.73
N THR A 58 3.67 -12.57 4.57
CA THR A 58 2.62 -13.42 4.00
C THR A 58 2.25 -14.58 4.93
N ARG A 59 0.99 -15.06 4.85
CA ARG A 59 0.31 -16.17 5.57
C ARG A 59 1.06 -17.50 5.89
N LEU A 60 2.37 -17.63 5.62
CA LEU A 60 3.14 -18.87 5.77
C LEU A 60 3.59 -19.18 7.21
N ASP A 61 3.44 -18.26 8.15
CA ASP A 61 3.80 -18.51 9.56
C ASP A 61 2.77 -19.40 10.30
N ASN A 62 1.64 -19.76 9.68
CA ASN A 62 0.54 -20.52 10.33
C ASN A 62 0.38 -21.97 9.85
N ILE A 63 1.25 -22.49 8.97
CA ILE A 63 1.16 -23.89 8.47
C ILE A 63 2.23 -24.79 9.12
N ALA A 64 3.19 -24.22 9.87
CA ALA A 64 4.25 -25.00 10.52
C ALA A 64 3.90 -25.54 11.93
N GLU A 65 2.67 -25.36 12.43
CA GLU A 65 2.26 -25.79 13.78
C GLU A 65 0.97 -26.64 13.81
N LYS A 66 0.69 -27.46 12.78
CA LYS A 66 -0.35 -28.50 12.89
C LYS A 66 0.04 -29.83 12.26
#